data_AF-A0A6J0PDC0-F1
#
_entry.id   AF-A0A6J0PDC0-F1
#
_cell.length_a   1.000
_cell.length_b   1.000
_cell.length_c   1.000
_cell.angle_alpha   90.00
_cell.angle_beta   90.00
_cell.angle_gamma   90.00
#
_symmetry.space_group_name_H-M   'P 1'
#
loop_
_entity.id
_entity.type
_entity.pdbx_description
1 polymer ?
#
loop_
_entity_poly.entity_id
_entity_poly.type
_entity_poly.pdbx_seq_one_letter_code
_entity_poly.pdbx_strand_id
1 'polypeptide(L)'
;MAEDWEGNYDSSSHSNENNHEQLHVEPIYEAFLCPLTKQIMRDPVTLENGQTFEREAVEKWFKECRDSRRKPICPLTLKELNSMDLNPSIALRNTIEEWTQRNETAQLDNACRSLTSGSSESDVLQALIFVAYICQKSRSSKHVVRNADLIPMISGMMKSSSRKVRCKALETLHIVAAEDKDNKEAIAAGDTIRTIVKFLSHEHSQEREEAVSLLYELSKSESLCEKIGGVNGAILILVGMASSKSENLLTVERAEKTLENLEKCEKKCEANGGKW
;
A
#
# COMPACT_ATOMS: atom_id res chain seq x y z
N MET A 1 -25.24 27.31 70.65
CA MET A 1 -24.83 25.89 70.50
C MET A 1 -25.33 25.45 69.14
N ALA A 2 -24.57 25.08 68.13
CA ALA A 2 -23.14 24.87 67.89
C ALA A 2 -22.96 25.03 66.35
N GLU A 3 -21.97 25.77 65.87
CA GLU A 3 -20.71 25.30 65.23
C GLU A 3 -20.82 24.94 63.74
N ASP A 4 -20.05 25.69 62.94
CA ASP A 4 -19.66 25.48 61.53
C ASP A 4 -18.92 24.17 61.31
N TRP A 5 -19.24 23.44 60.24
CA TRP A 5 -18.28 22.55 59.56
C TRP A 5 -18.46 22.62 58.04
N GLU A 6 -17.40 23.07 57.36
CA GLU A 6 -17.19 23.02 55.91
C GLU A 6 -17.12 21.56 55.43
N GLY A 7 -17.80 21.27 54.31
CA GLY A 7 -17.89 19.94 53.71
C GLY A 7 -17.45 19.93 52.25
N ASN A 8 -16.13 19.82 52.06
CA ASN A 8 -15.37 19.21 50.96
C ASN A 8 -16.11 18.91 49.63
N TYR A 9 -15.80 19.68 48.58
CA TYR A 9 -16.11 19.34 47.19
C TYR A 9 -15.18 18.22 46.71
N ASP A 10 -15.66 16.99 46.71
CA ASP A 10 -14.92 15.86 46.16
C ASP A 10 -14.96 15.93 44.62
N SER A 11 -13.83 16.32 44.03
CA SER A 11 -13.61 16.32 42.59
C SER A 11 -13.50 14.87 42.12
N SER A 12 -14.64 14.30 41.75
CA SER A 12 -14.68 13.02 41.05
C SER A 12 -14.03 13.20 39.67
N SER A 13 -12.83 12.68 39.56
CA SER A 13 -12.04 12.55 38.33
C SER A 13 -12.86 11.87 37.24
N HIS A 14 -13.28 12.63 36.23
CA HIS A 14 -13.70 12.08 34.95
C HIS A 14 -12.46 11.49 34.27
N SER A 15 -12.19 10.22 34.55
CA SER A 15 -11.32 9.40 33.72
C SER A 15 -11.96 9.30 32.34
N ASN A 16 -11.31 9.93 31.35
CA ASN A 16 -11.54 9.72 29.93
C ASN A 16 -11.51 8.22 29.62
N GLU A 17 -12.68 7.59 29.57
CA GLU A 17 -12.86 6.36 28.82
C GLU A 17 -12.89 6.74 27.34
N ASN A 18 -11.70 6.90 26.75
CA ASN A 18 -11.53 6.75 25.31
C ASN A 18 -11.82 5.28 24.98
N ASN A 19 -13.11 4.94 24.88
CA ASN A 19 -13.57 3.77 24.15
C ASN A 19 -13.22 4.00 22.67
N HIS A 20 -11.97 3.75 22.32
CA HIS A 20 -11.63 3.44 20.94
C HIS A 20 -12.38 2.14 20.62
N GLU A 21 -13.58 2.27 20.07
CA GLU A 21 -14.30 1.15 19.46
C GLU A 21 -13.30 0.44 18.55
N GLN A 22 -12.86 -0.74 18.97
CA GLN A 22 -11.90 -1.50 18.21
C GLN A 22 -12.58 -1.87 16.89
N LEU A 23 -12.17 -1.19 15.81
CA LEU A 23 -12.73 -1.42 14.49
C LEU A 23 -12.39 -2.86 14.08
N HIS A 24 -13.40 -3.71 14.13
CA HIS A 24 -13.26 -5.12 13.80
C HIS A 24 -13.38 -5.31 12.29
N VAL A 25 -12.51 -6.13 11.70
CA VAL A 25 -12.61 -6.50 10.28
C VAL A 25 -13.77 -7.46 10.11
N GLU A 26 -14.82 -7.02 9.43
CA GLU A 26 -16.00 -7.83 9.16
C GLU A 26 -15.68 -8.96 8.19
N PRO A 27 -16.27 -10.16 8.38
CA PRO A 27 -16.06 -11.28 7.46
C PRO A 27 -16.62 -10.97 6.07
N ILE A 28 -16.10 -11.65 5.06
CA ILE A 28 -16.64 -11.59 3.70
C ILE A 28 -18.00 -12.32 3.69
N TYR A 29 -19.05 -11.63 3.26
CA TYR A 29 -20.37 -12.24 3.09
C TYR A 29 -20.47 -12.95 1.73
N GLU A 30 -21.02 -14.17 1.72
CA GLU A 30 -21.20 -14.94 0.47
C GLU A 30 -22.02 -14.17 -0.57
N ALA A 31 -22.98 -13.36 -0.13
CA ALA A 31 -23.81 -12.51 -0.99
C ALA A 31 -23.00 -11.45 -1.78
N PHE A 32 -21.77 -11.14 -1.35
CA PHE A 32 -20.90 -10.19 -2.04
C PHE A 32 -20.06 -10.85 -3.13
N LEU A 33 -19.95 -12.19 -3.12
CA LEU A 33 -19.12 -12.92 -4.05
C LEU A 33 -19.87 -13.19 -5.35
N CYS A 34 -19.23 -12.86 -6.46
CA CYS A 34 -19.70 -13.24 -7.79
C CYS A 34 -19.66 -14.78 -7.91
N PRO A 35 -20.77 -15.45 -8.24
CA PRO A 35 -20.79 -16.90 -8.36
C PRO A 35 -19.86 -17.44 -9.46
N LEU A 36 -19.54 -16.64 -10.47
CA LEU A 36 -18.62 -16.98 -11.57
C LEU A 36 -17.15 -16.80 -11.19
N THR A 37 -16.76 -15.62 -10.69
CA THR A 37 -15.34 -15.31 -10.44
C THR A 37 -14.87 -15.70 -9.05
N LYS A 38 -15.80 -15.95 -8.12
CA LYS A 38 -15.53 -16.16 -6.69
C LYS A 38 -14.82 -14.97 -6.02
N GLN A 39 -14.92 -13.79 -6.62
CA GLN A 39 -14.39 -12.54 -6.09
C GLN A 39 -15.53 -11.61 -5.66
N ILE A 40 -15.22 -10.67 -4.77
CA ILE A 40 -16.15 -9.62 -4.34
C ILE A 40 -16.56 -8.81 -5.57
N MET A 41 -17.87 -8.64 -5.78
CA MET A 41 -18.44 -7.88 -6.88
C MET A 41 -18.13 -6.40 -6.72
N ARG A 42 -17.64 -5.77 -7.79
CA ARG A 42 -17.45 -4.32 -7.91
C ARG A 42 -18.63 -3.69 -8.66
N ASP A 43 -19.12 -4.33 -9.72
CA ASP A 43 -20.32 -3.90 -10.41
C ASP A 43 -21.35 -5.03 -10.51
N PRO A 44 -22.07 -5.32 -9.42
CA PRO A 44 -23.07 -6.38 -9.39
C PRO A 44 -24.23 -6.09 -10.34
N VAL A 45 -24.52 -7.05 -11.24
CA VAL A 45 -25.67 -7.04 -12.15
C VAL A 45 -26.52 -8.28 -11.96
N THR A 46 -27.83 -8.08 -11.95
CA THR A 46 -28.84 -9.12 -11.75
C THR A 46 -29.48 -9.52 -13.07
N LEU A 47 -29.51 -10.82 -13.33
CA LEU A 47 -30.21 -11.42 -14.46
C LEU A 47 -31.72 -11.50 -14.19
N GLU A 48 -32.52 -11.75 -15.22
CA GLU A 48 -33.98 -11.93 -15.12
C GLU A 48 -34.43 -13.01 -14.11
N ASN A 49 -33.57 -13.98 -13.81
CA ASN A 49 -33.83 -15.06 -12.85
C ASN A 49 -33.41 -14.71 -11.41
N GLY A 50 -33.05 -13.45 -11.13
CA GLY A 50 -32.65 -12.94 -9.82
C GLY A 50 -31.22 -13.25 -9.39
N GLN A 51 -30.43 -13.96 -10.21
CA GLN A 51 -29.03 -14.24 -9.88
C GLN A 51 -28.14 -13.04 -10.22
N THR A 52 -27.21 -12.72 -9.30
CA THR A 52 -26.35 -11.54 -9.41
C THR A 52 -24.90 -11.95 -9.66
N PHE A 53 -24.23 -11.25 -10.57
CA PHE A 53 -22.86 -11.52 -10.99
C PHE A 53 -22.07 -10.22 -11.12
N GLU A 54 -20.75 -10.33 -11.15
CA GLU A 54 -19.89 -9.27 -11.67
C GLU A 54 -20.21 -9.02 -13.15
N ARG A 55 -20.40 -7.75 -13.54
CA ARG A 55 -20.78 -7.38 -14.91
C ARG A 55 -19.82 -7.95 -15.94
N GLU A 56 -18.53 -7.68 -15.79
CA GLU A 56 -17.52 -8.10 -16.78
C GLU A 56 -17.53 -9.63 -16.98
N ALA A 57 -17.74 -10.37 -15.89
CA ALA A 57 -17.74 -11.83 -15.92
C ALA A 57 -18.95 -12.39 -16.67
N VAL A 58 -20.14 -11.85 -16.41
CA VAL A 58 -21.36 -12.33 -17.07
C VAL A 58 -21.47 -11.84 -18.52
N GLU A 59 -20.96 -10.64 -18.82
CA GLU A 59 -20.86 -10.14 -20.20
C GLU A 59 -19.94 -11.02 -21.05
N LYS A 60 -18.79 -11.43 -20.49
CA LYS A 60 -17.87 -12.38 -21.14
C LYS A 60 -18.56 -13.73 -21.39
N TRP A 61 -19.25 -14.27 -20.39
CA TRP A 61 -20.01 -15.52 -20.53
C TRP A 61 -21.06 -15.45 -21.64
N PHE A 62 -21.85 -14.36 -21.69
CA PHE A 62 -22.83 -14.16 -22.75
C PHE A 62 -22.21 -13.95 -24.12
N LYS A 63 -21.04 -13.31 -24.20
CA LYS A 63 -20.27 -13.20 -25.44
C LYS A 63 -19.89 -14.59 -25.96
N GLU A 64 -19.34 -15.46 -25.11
CA GLU A 64 -18.96 -16.83 -25.48
C GLU A 64 -20.17 -17.66 -25.94
N CYS A 65 -21.35 -17.47 -25.32
CA CYS A 65 -22.59 -18.10 -25.75
C CYS A 65 -22.99 -17.67 -27.17
N ARG A 66 -22.93 -16.36 -27.46
CA ARG A 66 -23.22 -15.79 -28.80
C ARG A 66 -22.25 -16.32 -29.86
N ASP A 67 -20.96 -16.28 -29.57
CA ASP A 67 -19.90 -16.73 -30.49
C ASP A 67 -20.05 -18.22 -30.81
N SER A 68 -20.51 -19.02 -29.84
CA SER A 68 -20.80 -20.45 -29.99
C SER A 68 -22.18 -20.76 -30.58
N ARG A 69 -22.98 -19.74 -30.94
CA ARG A 69 -24.38 -19.85 -31.39
C ARG A 69 -25.29 -20.64 -30.44
N ARG A 70 -25.00 -20.59 -29.14
CA ARG A 70 -25.80 -21.21 -28.09
C ARG A 70 -26.83 -20.23 -27.56
N LYS A 71 -27.97 -20.75 -27.12
CA LYS A 71 -28.95 -19.95 -26.36
C LYS A 71 -28.31 -19.41 -25.08
N PRO A 72 -28.71 -18.22 -24.59
CA PRO A 72 -28.27 -17.73 -23.31
C PRO A 72 -28.72 -18.69 -22.20
N ILE A 73 -27.75 -19.10 -21.37
CA ILE A 73 -28.01 -19.86 -20.15
C ILE A 73 -27.42 -19.12 -18.96
N CYS A 74 -28.09 -19.22 -17.82
CA CYS A 74 -27.54 -18.72 -16.57
C CYS A 74 -26.27 -19.51 -16.22
N PRO A 75 -25.13 -18.84 -15.97
CA PRO A 75 -23.87 -19.52 -15.66
C PRO A 75 -23.92 -20.32 -14.36
N LEU A 76 -24.78 -19.95 -13.41
CA LEU A 76 -24.90 -20.64 -12.13
C LEU A 76 -25.94 -21.77 -12.16
N THR A 77 -27.13 -21.49 -12.69
CA THR A 77 -28.25 -22.45 -12.63
C THR A 77 -28.33 -23.35 -13.86
N LEU A 78 -27.58 -23.03 -14.92
CA LEU A 78 -27.57 -23.72 -16.21
C LEU A 78 -28.93 -23.76 -16.92
N LYS A 79 -29.88 -22.92 -16.48
CA LYS A 79 -31.21 -22.78 -17.09
C LYS A 79 -31.17 -21.77 -18.24
N GLU A 80 -31.95 -22.02 -19.30
CA GLU A 80 -32.14 -21.06 -20.39
C GLU A 80 -32.70 -19.74 -19.85
N LEU A 81 -32.24 -18.63 -20.42
CA LEU A 81 -32.73 -17.28 -20.15
C LEU A 81 -33.53 -16.80 -21.36
N ASN A 82 -34.52 -15.94 -21.12
CA ASN A 82 -35.29 -15.30 -22.17
C ASN A 82 -34.55 -14.06 -22.72
N SER A 83 -33.79 -13.38 -21.87
CA SER A 83 -32.96 -12.23 -22.23
C SER A 83 -31.52 -12.31 -21.69
N MET A 84 -30.62 -11.55 -22.31
CA MET A 84 -29.25 -11.28 -21.83
C MET A 84 -29.14 -9.91 -21.14
N ASP A 85 -30.28 -9.27 -20.81
CA ASP A 85 -30.29 -7.97 -20.15
C ASP A 85 -29.67 -8.03 -18.76
N LEU A 86 -28.87 -7.01 -18.44
CA LEU A 86 -28.14 -6.89 -17.18
C LEU A 86 -28.70 -5.71 -16.40
N ASN A 87 -29.39 -6.00 -15.29
CA ASN A 87 -29.95 -4.98 -14.43
C ASN A 87 -28.94 -4.63 -13.32
N PRO A 88 -28.41 -3.39 -13.25
CA PRO A 88 -27.49 -3.01 -12.18
C PRO A 88 -28.14 -3.15 -10.79
N SER A 89 -27.47 -3.85 -9.87
CA SER A 89 -27.90 -3.95 -8.47
C SER A 89 -27.27 -2.83 -7.65
N ILE A 90 -27.84 -1.63 -7.74
CA ILE A 90 -27.32 -0.43 -7.08
C ILE A 90 -27.23 -0.61 -5.57
N ALA A 91 -28.27 -1.20 -4.95
CA ALA A 91 -28.29 -1.42 -3.51
C ALA A 91 -27.18 -2.38 -3.05
N LEU A 92 -26.93 -3.47 -3.79
CA LEU A 92 -25.86 -4.41 -3.46
C LEU A 92 -24.49 -3.76 -3.65
N ARG A 93 -24.30 -3.00 -4.73
CA ARG A 93 -23.06 -2.27 -4.98
C ARG A 93 -22.72 -1.32 -3.82
N ASN A 94 -23.69 -0.48 -3.43
CA ASN A 94 -23.49 0.46 -2.32
C ASN A 94 -23.18 -0.28 -1.00
N THR A 95 -23.89 -1.38 -0.72
CA THR A 95 -23.64 -2.20 0.48
C THR A 95 -22.22 -2.77 0.50
N ILE A 96 -21.75 -3.27 -0.64
CA ILE A 96 -20.38 -3.80 -0.78
C ILE A 96 -19.34 -2.70 -0.62
N GLU A 97 -19.58 -1.53 -1.21
CA GLU A 97 -18.68 -0.36 -1.12
C GLU A 97 -18.55 0.11 0.33
N GLU A 98 -19.66 0.28 1.05
CA GLU A 98 -19.66 0.67 2.47
C GLU A 98 -18.95 -0.36 3.36
N TRP A 99 -19.19 -1.65 3.13
CA TRP A 99 -18.48 -2.72 3.84
C TRP A 99 -16.98 -2.70 3.52
N THR A 100 -16.61 -2.50 2.26
CA THR A 100 -15.20 -2.43 1.84
C THR A 100 -14.49 -1.27 2.52
N GLN A 101 -15.13 -0.09 2.57
CA GLN A 101 -14.56 1.09 3.21
C GLN A 101 -14.37 0.92 4.73
N ARG A 102 -15.36 0.35 5.43
CA ARG A 102 -15.26 0.04 6.86
C ARG A 102 -14.12 -0.94 7.13
N ASN A 103 -14.03 -2.00 6.33
CA ASN A 103 -12.99 -3.00 6.47
C ASN A 103 -11.59 -2.47 6.13
N GLU A 104 -11.45 -1.60 5.13
CA GLU A 104 -10.18 -0.96 4.82
C GLU A 104 -9.73 -0.03 5.97
N THR A 105 -10.68 0.70 6.57
CA THR A 105 -10.40 1.56 7.74
C THR A 105 -9.96 0.72 8.94
N ALA A 106 -10.69 -0.37 9.25
CA ALA A 106 -10.36 -1.29 10.32
C ALA A 106 -8.99 -1.96 10.11
N GLN A 107 -8.68 -2.40 8.88
CA GLN A 107 -7.39 -3.00 8.55
C GLN A 107 -6.25 -1.97 8.60
N LEU A 108 -6.51 -0.71 8.27
CA LEU A 108 -5.53 0.36 8.38
C LEU A 108 -5.20 0.65 9.85
N ASP A 109 -6.19 0.71 10.74
CA ASP A 109 -5.97 0.82 12.19
C ASP A 109 -5.14 -0.36 12.72
N ASN A 110 -5.51 -1.59 12.34
CA ASN A 110 -4.74 -2.78 12.69
C ASN A 110 -3.30 -2.72 12.16
N ALA A 111 -3.08 -2.21 10.95
CA ALA A 111 -1.75 -2.05 10.37
C ALA A 111 -0.91 -1.05 11.19
N CYS A 112 -1.48 0.10 11.57
CA CYS A 112 -0.81 1.09 12.43
C CYS A 112 -0.37 0.47 13.76
N ARG A 113 -1.26 -0.29 14.41
CA ARG A 113 -0.97 -0.97 15.68
C ARG A 113 0.12 -2.02 15.52
N SER A 114 0.05 -2.83 14.46
CA SER A 114 1.03 -3.88 14.19
C SER A 114 2.44 -3.33 13.94
N LEU A 115 2.55 -2.18 13.26
CA LEU A 115 3.83 -1.55 12.91
C LEU A 115 4.46 -0.75 14.06
N THR A 116 3.68 -0.36 15.07
CA THR A 116 4.16 0.44 16.21
C THR A 116 4.38 -0.39 17.46
N SER A 117 3.60 -1.45 17.64
CA SER A 117 3.71 -2.36 18.77
C SER A 117 4.78 -3.41 18.49
N GLY A 118 5.36 -4.00 19.54
CA GLY A 118 6.26 -5.18 19.44
C GLY A 118 5.51 -6.45 19.01
N SER A 119 4.77 -6.36 17.91
CA SER A 119 3.89 -7.38 17.36
C SER A 119 4.68 -8.55 16.79
N SER A 120 3.99 -9.65 16.49
CA SER A 120 4.64 -10.80 15.88
C SER A 120 5.15 -10.47 14.47
N GLU A 121 6.17 -11.21 14.00
CA GLU A 121 6.67 -11.11 12.62
C GLU A 121 5.51 -11.26 11.61
N SER A 122 4.57 -12.17 11.89
CA SER A 122 3.42 -12.42 11.02
C SER A 122 2.51 -11.19 10.92
N ASP A 123 2.21 -10.53 12.04
CA ASP A 123 1.31 -9.37 12.07
C ASP A 123 1.93 -8.17 11.36
N VAL A 124 3.24 -7.95 11.55
CA VAL A 124 3.99 -6.91 10.86
C VAL A 124 4.01 -7.16 9.36
N LEU A 125 4.29 -8.39 8.93
CA LEU A 125 4.26 -8.74 7.51
C LEU A 125 2.87 -8.55 6.90
N GLN A 126 1.82 -8.97 7.61
CA GLN A 126 0.44 -8.81 7.15
C GLN A 126 0.06 -7.34 7.01
N ALA A 127 0.47 -6.49 7.96
CA ALA A 127 0.30 -5.04 7.88
C ALA A 127 1.01 -4.44 6.66
N LEU A 128 2.28 -4.81 6.43
CA LEU A 128 3.04 -4.31 5.27
C LEU A 128 2.45 -4.77 3.93
N ILE A 129 1.96 -6.02 3.86
CA ILE A 129 1.25 -6.56 2.68
C ILE A 129 -0.04 -5.77 2.43
N PHE A 130 -0.82 -5.51 3.48
CA PHE A 130 -2.05 -4.73 3.36
C PHE A 130 -1.78 -3.30 2.86
N VAL A 131 -0.79 -2.61 3.43
CA VAL A 131 -0.42 -1.25 2.99
C VAL A 131 0.03 -1.24 1.53
N ALA A 132 0.82 -2.24 1.12
CA ALA A 132 1.22 -2.39 -0.28
C ALA A 132 -0.01 -2.60 -1.20
N TYR A 133 -0.95 -3.45 -0.79
CA TYR A 133 -2.17 -3.75 -1.54
C TYR A 133 -3.03 -2.49 -1.75
N ILE A 134 -3.33 -1.71 -0.70
CA ILE A 134 -4.18 -0.53 -0.83
C ILE A 134 -3.53 0.55 -1.71
N CYS A 135 -2.20 0.70 -1.65
CA CYS A 135 -1.44 1.63 -2.49
C CYS A 135 -1.42 1.23 -3.98
N GLN A 136 -1.49 -0.06 -4.29
CA GLN A 136 -1.61 -0.55 -5.67
C GLN A 136 -3.04 -0.44 -6.19
N LYS A 137 -4.05 -0.57 -5.31
CA LYS A 137 -5.47 -0.47 -5.67
C LYS A 137 -5.87 0.91 -6.16
N SER A 138 -5.35 1.98 -5.54
CA SER A 138 -5.69 3.36 -5.91
C SER A 138 -4.59 4.34 -5.53
N ARG A 139 -4.35 5.33 -6.40
CA ARG A 139 -3.47 6.46 -6.12
C ARG A 139 -3.96 7.27 -4.90
N SER A 140 -5.27 7.41 -4.74
CA SER A 140 -5.86 8.13 -3.60
C SER A 140 -5.55 7.46 -2.26
N SER A 141 -5.36 6.14 -2.23
CA SER A 141 -4.97 5.41 -1.02
C SER A 141 -3.57 5.79 -0.53
N LYS A 142 -2.68 6.24 -1.42
CA LYS A 142 -1.33 6.68 -1.05
C LYS A 142 -1.37 7.91 -0.15
N HIS A 143 -2.35 8.80 -0.35
CA HIS A 143 -2.58 9.94 0.54
C HIS A 143 -3.07 9.51 1.92
N VAL A 144 -3.91 8.47 1.99
CA VAL A 144 -4.37 7.90 3.27
C VAL A 144 -3.20 7.34 4.06
N VAL A 145 -2.29 6.61 3.41
CA VAL A 145 -1.08 6.06 4.04
C VAL A 145 -0.19 7.16 4.62
N ARG A 146 0.01 8.26 3.89
CA ARG A 146 0.76 9.41 4.40
C ARG A 146 0.07 10.07 5.60
N ASN A 147 -1.24 10.32 5.51
CA ASN A 147 -1.99 11.02 6.55
C ASN A 147 -2.16 10.20 7.84
N ALA A 148 -2.02 8.87 7.76
CA ALA A 148 -2.05 7.96 8.89
C ALA A 148 -0.67 7.74 9.54
N ASP A 149 0.35 8.53 9.17
CA ASP A 149 1.74 8.39 9.65
C ASP A 149 2.34 6.98 9.44
N LEU A 150 1.83 6.22 8.45
CA LEU A 150 2.33 4.88 8.17
C LEU A 150 3.74 4.91 7.56
N ILE A 151 4.10 5.95 6.81
CA ILE A 151 5.44 6.09 6.20
C ILE A 151 6.56 6.00 7.24
N PRO A 152 6.59 6.84 8.30
CA PRO A 152 7.62 6.72 9.33
C PRO A 152 7.56 5.39 10.10
N MET A 153 6.37 4.80 10.31
CA MET A 153 6.23 3.47 10.93
C MET A 153 6.90 2.38 10.08
N ILE A 154 6.64 2.37 8.77
CA ILE A 154 7.25 1.43 7.82
C ILE A 154 8.77 1.65 7.73
N SER A 155 9.23 2.91 7.70
CA SER A 155 10.66 3.23 7.76
C SER A 155 11.32 2.68 9.03
N GLY A 156 10.60 2.66 10.16
CA GLY A 156 11.03 2.00 11.39
C GLY A 156 11.25 0.50 11.23
N MET A 157 10.42 -0.19 10.43
CA MET A 157 10.51 -1.64 10.21
C MET A 157 11.78 -2.07 9.46
N MET A 158 12.45 -1.15 8.74
CA MET A 158 13.78 -1.42 8.18
C MET A 158 14.84 -1.72 9.26
N LYS A 159 14.60 -1.36 10.52
CA LYS A 159 15.49 -1.66 11.66
C LYS A 159 15.15 -2.97 12.37
N SER A 160 14.18 -3.73 11.87
CA SER A 160 13.77 -5.02 12.44
C SER A 160 14.90 -6.06 12.41
N SER A 161 14.92 -6.95 13.40
CA SER A 161 15.81 -8.12 13.41
C SER A 161 15.46 -9.11 12.29
N SER A 162 14.19 -9.15 11.87
CA SER A 162 13.71 -10.05 10.82
C SER A 162 14.10 -9.56 9.42
N ARG A 163 14.83 -10.41 8.70
CA ARG A 163 15.20 -10.20 7.29
C ARG A 163 13.97 -9.98 6.42
N LYS A 164 12.92 -10.80 6.62
CA LYS A 164 11.68 -10.74 5.84
C LYS A 164 10.97 -9.42 6.04
N VAL A 165 10.88 -8.95 7.29
CA VAL A 165 10.28 -7.64 7.61
C VAL A 165 11.04 -6.50 6.96
N ARG A 166 12.38 -6.52 7.02
CA ARG A 166 13.20 -5.47 6.37
C ARG A 166 13.02 -5.45 4.85
N CYS A 167 13.07 -6.61 4.18
CA CYS A 167 12.79 -6.72 2.74
C CYS A 167 11.41 -6.16 2.43
N LYS A 168 10.38 -6.60 3.18
CA LYS A 168 9.01 -6.20 2.91
C LYS A 168 8.77 -4.72 3.18
N ALA A 169 9.43 -4.14 4.18
CA ALA A 169 9.37 -2.72 4.45
C ALA A 169 9.94 -1.89 3.28
N LEU A 170 11.10 -2.29 2.72
CA LEU A 170 11.69 -1.65 1.55
C LEU A 170 10.76 -1.72 0.32
N GLU A 171 10.20 -2.90 0.05
CA GLU A 171 9.24 -3.12 -1.03
C GLU A 171 7.98 -2.25 -0.84
N THR A 172 7.41 -2.22 0.37
CA THR A 172 6.23 -1.39 0.67
C THR A 172 6.54 0.09 0.51
N LEU A 173 7.69 0.58 0.97
CA LEU A 173 8.11 1.98 0.77
C LEU A 173 8.28 2.30 -0.72
N HIS A 174 8.82 1.39 -1.52
CA HIS A 174 8.94 1.55 -2.97
C HIS A 174 7.55 1.73 -3.63
N ILE A 175 6.57 0.91 -3.24
CA ILE A 175 5.19 1.01 -3.74
C ILE A 175 4.53 2.34 -3.30
N VAL A 176 4.73 2.74 -2.05
CA VAL A 176 4.20 4.00 -1.48
C VAL A 176 4.81 5.23 -2.17
N ALA A 177 6.11 5.16 -2.53
CA ALA A 177 6.83 6.22 -3.26
C ALA A 177 6.41 6.34 -4.73
N ALA A 178 6.03 5.22 -5.37
CA ALA A 178 5.82 5.17 -6.81
C ALA A 178 4.80 6.21 -7.27
N GLU A 179 5.20 7.07 -8.22
CA GLU A 179 4.34 8.11 -8.82
C GLU A 179 3.71 9.13 -7.84
N ASP A 180 4.22 9.25 -6.60
CA ASP A 180 3.71 10.18 -5.57
C ASP A 180 4.85 11.01 -4.98
N LYS A 181 5.00 12.26 -5.44
CA LYS A 181 6.09 13.16 -5.03
C LYS A 181 6.08 13.45 -3.52
N ASP A 182 4.90 13.62 -2.99
CA ASP A 182 4.63 13.96 -1.61
C ASP A 182 5.07 12.85 -0.65
N ASN A 183 4.78 11.60 -1.02
CA ASN A 183 5.24 10.43 -0.30
C ASN A 183 6.75 10.24 -0.40
N LYS A 184 7.37 10.53 -1.55
CA LYS A 184 8.84 10.48 -1.69
C LYS A 184 9.53 11.41 -0.70
N GLU A 185 9.02 12.64 -0.55
CA GLU A 185 9.56 13.58 0.45
C GLU A 185 9.35 13.08 1.88
N ALA A 186 8.18 12.53 2.20
CA ALA A 186 7.92 11.94 3.51
C ALA A 186 8.84 10.76 3.82
N ILE A 187 9.11 9.90 2.83
CA ILE A 187 10.07 8.79 2.96
C ILE A 187 11.48 9.32 3.17
N ALA A 188 11.88 10.34 2.41
CA ALA A 188 13.20 10.95 2.49
C ALA A 188 13.46 11.77 3.76
N ALA A 189 12.49 11.87 4.68
CA ALA A 189 12.67 12.56 5.94
C ALA A 189 13.66 11.81 6.87
N GLY A 190 14.45 12.58 7.63
CA GLY A 190 15.39 12.03 8.61
C GLY A 190 16.52 11.18 8.01
N ASP A 191 16.81 10.03 8.62
CA ASP A 191 17.92 9.13 8.24
C ASP A 191 17.50 8.00 7.28
N THR A 192 16.32 8.07 6.67
CA THR A 192 15.80 6.98 5.83
C THR A 192 16.69 6.73 4.62
N ILE A 193 17.12 7.78 3.90
CA ILE A 193 18.02 7.62 2.73
C ILE A 193 19.34 6.97 3.14
N ARG A 194 19.93 7.40 4.26
CA ARG A 194 21.16 6.80 4.80
C ARG A 194 20.96 5.31 5.10
N THR A 195 19.81 4.96 5.66
CA THR A 195 19.45 3.57 5.97
C THR A 195 19.31 2.73 4.69
N ILE A 196 18.67 3.28 3.65
CA ILE A 196 18.55 2.63 2.33
C ILE A 196 19.94 2.39 1.72
N VAL A 197 20.81 3.40 1.73
CA VAL A 197 22.19 3.27 1.21
C VAL A 197 22.98 2.19 1.95
N LYS A 198 22.79 2.04 3.27
CA LYS A 198 23.43 0.96 4.05
C LYS A 198 23.05 -0.45 3.55
N PHE A 199 21.80 -0.65 3.11
CA PHE A 199 21.39 -1.94 2.53
C PHE A 199 22.06 -2.25 1.19
N LEU A 200 22.50 -1.24 0.45
CA LEU A 200 23.22 -1.45 -0.81
C LEU A 200 24.56 -2.18 -0.60
N SER A 201 25.14 -2.07 0.59
CA SER A 201 26.38 -2.77 0.98
C SER A 201 26.15 -4.24 1.38
N HIS A 202 24.90 -4.71 1.50
CA HIS A 202 24.61 -6.11 1.81
C HIS A 202 24.62 -6.94 0.52
N GLU A 203 25.81 -7.39 0.12
CA GLU A 203 26.02 -8.16 -1.11
C GLU A 203 25.10 -9.40 -1.20
N HIS A 204 24.60 -9.66 -2.41
CA HIS A 204 23.73 -10.80 -2.73
C HIS A 204 22.50 -10.96 -1.81
N SER A 205 21.92 -9.86 -1.36
CA SER A 205 20.72 -9.85 -0.52
C SER A 205 19.48 -9.34 -1.25
N GLN A 206 18.32 -9.91 -0.94
CA GLN A 206 17.04 -9.37 -1.43
C GLN A 206 16.79 -7.94 -0.91
N GLU A 207 17.27 -7.61 0.30
CA GLU A 207 17.24 -6.23 0.79
C GLU A 207 17.97 -5.26 -0.13
N ARG A 208 19.12 -5.65 -0.71
CA ARG A 208 19.88 -4.82 -1.63
C ARG A 208 19.10 -4.54 -2.92
N GLU A 209 18.41 -5.55 -3.45
CA GLU A 209 17.58 -5.40 -4.65
C GLU A 209 16.39 -4.45 -4.41
N GLU A 210 15.72 -4.58 -3.26
CA GLU A 210 14.62 -3.67 -2.89
C GLU A 210 15.14 -2.27 -2.56
N ALA A 211 16.30 -2.16 -1.90
CA ALA A 211 16.91 -0.87 -1.57
C ALA A 211 17.30 -0.08 -2.83
N VAL A 212 17.90 -0.71 -3.85
CA VAL A 212 18.22 0.00 -5.09
C VAL A 212 16.94 0.39 -5.86
N SER A 213 15.89 -0.42 -5.77
CA SER A 213 14.59 -0.13 -6.41
C SER A 213 13.93 1.09 -5.78
N LEU A 214 13.90 1.15 -4.46
CA LEU A 214 13.42 2.32 -3.72
C LEU A 214 14.28 3.55 -4.00
N LEU A 215 15.62 3.42 -3.97
CA LEU A 215 16.52 4.55 -4.22
C LEU A 215 16.36 5.10 -5.65
N TYR A 216 16.20 4.23 -6.64
CA TYR A 216 15.86 4.61 -8.00
C TYR A 216 14.54 5.38 -8.06
N GLU A 217 13.49 4.90 -7.42
CA GLU A 217 12.19 5.59 -7.41
C GLU A 217 12.28 6.98 -6.75
N LEU A 218 13.03 7.11 -5.65
CA LEU A 218 13.30 8.38 -4.98
C LEU A 218 14.11 9.33 -5.86
N SER A 219 15.12 8.82 -6.58
CA SER A 219 15.97 9.62 -7.49
C SER A 219 15.22 10.24 -8.68
N LYS A 220 13.98 9.79 -8.95
CA LYS A 220 13.12 10.47 -9.94
C LYS A 220 12.67 11.87 -9.46
N SER A 221 12.88 12.22 -8.20
CA SER A 221 12.65 13.57 -7.66
C SER A 221 13.96 14.34 -7.59
N GLU A 222 14.01 15.49 -8.25
CA GLU A 222 15.21 16.33 -8.30
C GLU A 222 15.69 16.76 -6.90
N SER A 223 14.76 17.14 -6.03
CA SER A 223 15.03 17.52 -4.63
C SER A 223 15.67 16.40 -3.81
N LEU A 224 15.45 15.14 -4.19
CA LEU A 224 15.98 13.98 -3.48
C LEU A 224 17.32 13.53 -4.04
N CYS A 225 17.67 13.89 -5.28
CA CYS A 225 18.97 13.60 -5.85
C CYS A 225 20.10 14.23 -5.04
N GLU A 226 19.97 15.48 -4.61
CA GLU A 226 20.96 16.14 -3.74
C GLU A 226 21.13 15.38 -2.42
N LYS A 227 20.02 14.98 -1.78
CA LYS A 227 20.05 14.22 -0.52
C LYS A 227 20.71 12.86 -0.70
N ILE A 228 20.45 12.17 -1.82
CA ILE A 228 21.04 10.86 -2.14
C ILE A 228 22.55 11.01 -2.41
N GLY A 229 22.94 11.97 -3.26
CA GLY A 229 24.34 12.23 -3.61
C GLY A 229 25.18 12.68 -2.40
N GLY A 230 24.57 13.39 -1.46
CA GLY A 230 25.21 13.81 -0.21
C GLY A 230 25.45 12.69 0.82
N VAL A 231 24.93 11.47 0.61
CA VAL A 231 25.23 10.34 1.50
C VAL A 231 26.59 9.76 1.17
N ASN A 232 27.50 9.82 2.15
CA ASN A 232 28.86 9.27 2.03
C ASN A 232 28.85 7.83 1.49
N GLY A 233 29.58 7.63 0.39
CA GLY A 233 29.75 6.33 -0.26
C GLY A 233 28.59 5.89 -1.16
N ALA A 234 27.47 6.62 -1.21
CA ALA A 234 26.31 6.24 -2.03
C ALA A 234 26.68 6.11 -3.52
N ILE A 235 27.34 7.14 -4.09
CA ILE A 235 27.76 7.15 -5.49
C ILE A 235 28.75 6.00 -5.76
N LEU A 236 29.74 5.81 -4.89
CA LEU A 236 30.76 4.75 -5.07
C LEU A 236 30.13 3.36 -5.07
N ILE A 237 29.21 3.08 -4.15
CA ILE A 237 28.49 1.80 -4.08
C ILE A 237 27.69 1.62 -5.37
N LEU A 238 26.90 2.62 -5.78
CA LEU A 238 26.08 2.57 -7.00
C LEU A 238 26.91 2.31 -8.27
N VAL A 239 28.08 2.94 -8.41
CA VAL A 239 29.02 2.69 -9.53
C VAL A 239 29.52 1.25 -9.50
N GLY A 240 29.85 0.73 -8.31
CA GLY A 240 30.23 -0.66 -8.12
C GLY A 240 29.12 -1.63 -8.57
N MET A 241 27.86 -1.34 -8.20
CA MET A 241 26.69 -2.14 -8.61
C MET A 241 26.49 -2.11 -10.13
N ALA A 242 26.51 -0.91 -10.72
CA ALA A 242 26.33 -0.69 -12.15
C ALA A 242 27.40 -1.40 -13.01
N SER A 243 28.61 -1.55 -12.47
CA SER A 243 29.72 -2.20 -13.18
C SER A 243 29.78 -3.72 -12.99
N SER A 244 28.92 -4.28 -12.14
CA SER A 244 28.99 -5.68 -11.72
C SER A 244 28.34 -6.63 -12.73
N LYS A 245 29.12 -7.60 -13.23
CA LYS A 245 28.65 -8.62 -14.17
C LYS A 245 27.93 -9.81 -13.51
N SER A 246 28.05 -9.95 -12.18
CA SER A 246 27.45 -11.03 -11.40
C SER A 246 26.13 -10.64 -10.73
N GLU A 247 25.69 -9.39 -10.92
CA GLU A 247 24.47 -8.87 -10.33
C GLU A 247 23.24 -9.11 -11.22
N ASN A 248 22.07 -9.06 -10.59
CA ASN A 248 20.79 -9.12 -11.27
C ASN A 248 20.67 -7.94 -12.26
N LEU A 249 20.30 -8.21 -13.51
CA LEU A 249 20.19 -7.20 -14.58
C LEU A 249 19.32 -6.00 -14.17
N LEU A 250 18.21 -6.24 -13.47
CA LEU A 250 17.34 -5.16 -13.00
C LEU A 250 18.00 -4.30 -11.91
N THR A 251 18.86 -4.91 -11.08
CA THR A 251 19.61 -4.20 -10.03
C THR A 251 20.67 -3.29 -10.65
N VAL A 252 21.38 -3.80 -11.65
CA VAL A 252 22.36 -3.04 -12.45
C VAL A 252 21.67 -1.86 -13.14
N GLU A 253 20.59 -2.13 -13.87
CA GLU A 253 19.81 -1.09 -14.59
C GLU A 253 19.28 -0.01 -13.63
N ARG A 254 18.79 -0.39 -12.46
CA ARG A 254 18.31 0.57 -11.44
C ARG A 254 19.46 1.40 -10.87
N ALA A 255 20.63 0.82 -10.64
CA ALA A 255 21.80 1.55 -10.18
C ALA A 255 22.27 2.57 -11.23
N GLU A 256 22.37 2.16 -12.50
CA GLU A 256 22.71 3.04 -13.63
C GLU A 256 21.72 4.20 -13.74
N LYS A 257 20.42 3.91 -13.77
CA LYS A 257 19.39 4.96 -13.86
C LYS A 257 19.37 5.89 -12.65
N THR A 258 19.72 5.39 -11.47
CA THR A 258 19.89 6.22 -10.28
C THR A 258 21.04 7.20 -10.49
N LEU A 259 22.21 6.73 -10.93
CA LEU A 259 23.37 7.58 -11.23
C LEU A 259 23.06 8.63 -12.30
N GLU A 260 22.37 8.25 -13.39
CA GLU A 260 21.94 9.19 -14.42
C GLU A 260 21.05 10.31 -13.86
N ASN A 261 20.14 9.98 -12.95
CA ASN A 261 19.25 10.96 -12.34
C ASN A 261 20.04 11.93 -11.43
N LEU A 262 21.03 11.43 -10.69
CA LEU A 262 21.92 12.25 -9.86
C LEU A 262 22.73 13.22 -10.74
N GLU A 263 23.36 12.73 -11.82
CA GLU A 263 24.16 13.54 -12.75
C GLU A 263 23.32 14.64 -13.43
N LYS A 264 22.08 14.31 -13.84
CA LYS A 264 21.15 15.28 -14.43
C LYS A 264 20.81 16.41 -13.45
N CYS A 265 20.72 16.11 -12.15
CA CYS A 265 20.41 17.10 -11.13
C CYS A 265 21.63 18.00 -10.83
N GLU A 266 22.83 17.43 -10.77
CA GLU A 266 24.07 18.19 -10.59
C GLU A 266 24.24 19.27 -11.68
N LYS A 267 24.07 18.88 -12.96
CA LYS A 267 24.16 19.82 -14.10
C LYS A 267 23.12 20.95 -14.04
N LYS A 268 21.92 20.69 -13.50
CA LYS A 268 20.88 21.70 -13.32
C LYS A 268 21.20 22.68 -12.18
N CYS A 269 21.81 22.19 -11.11
CA CYS A 269 22.24 23.03 -9.99
C CYS A 269 23.34 24.00 -10.40
N GLU A 270 24.33 23.50 -11.16
CA GLU A 270 25.41 24.33 -11.71
C GLU A 270 24.89 25.40 -12.68
N ALA A 271 23.93 25.05 -13.54
CA ALA A 271 23.29 26.00 -14.46
C ALA A 271 22.49 27.10 -13.74
N ASN A 272 21.98 26.83 -12.54
CA ASN A 272 21.21 27.76 -11.72
C ASN A 272 22.07 28.53 -10.68
N GLY A 273 23.40 28.35 -10.69
CA GLY A 273 24.34 29.09 -9.85
C GLY A 273 24.41 28.62 -8.39
N GLY A 274 23.86 27.45 -8.05
CA GLY A 274 24.04 26.81 -6.74
C GLY A 274 25.38 26.09 -6.68
N LYS A 275 26.27 26.48 -5.75
CA LYS A 275 27.51 25.76 -5.49
C LYS A 275 27.32 24.73 -4.37
N TRP A 276 27.83 23.53 -4.61
CA TRP A 276 28.11 22.49 -3.60
C TRP A 276 29.15 22.95 -2.58
#